data_AF-N9GH70-F1
#
_entry.id   AF-N9GH70-F1
#
_cell.length_a   1.000
_cell.length_b   1.000
_cell.length_c   1.000
_cell.angle_alpha   90.00
_cell.angle_beta   90.00
_cell.angle_gamma   90.00
#
_symmetry.space_group_name_H-M   'P 1'
#
loop_
_entity.id
_entity.type
_entity.pdbx_description
1 polymer ?
#
loop_
_entity_poly.entity_id
_entity_poly.type
_entity_poly.pdbx_seq_one_letter_code
_entity_poly.pdbx_strand_id
1 'polypeptide(L)' 'MKFINIICTTGSGKSTLARKLAYKRQLQYIELDDLLWLDDWQESSNEALFMKLKIAMDDASTG' A
#
# COMPACT_ATOMS: atom_id res chain seq x y z
N MET A 1 -13.61 5.12 7.01
CA MET A 1 -13.38 3.96 6.12
C MET A 1 -12.47 2.97 6.82
N LYS A 2 -12.42 1.70 6.40
CA LYS A 2 -11.57 0.66 7.01
C LYS A 2 -10.53 0.23 5.99
N PHE A 3 -9.28 0.15 6.42
CA PHE A 3 -8.15 -0.27 5.58
C PHE A 3 -7.61 -1.63 6.06
N ILE A 4 -7.02 -2.38 5.13
CA ILE A 4 -6.44 -3.70 5.41
C ILE A 4 -4.96 -3.66 5.04
N ASN A 5 -4.09 -3.76 6.05
CA ASN A 5 -2.67 -3.97 5.82
C ASN A 5 -2.38 -5.46 5.67
N ILE A 6 -1.65 -5.83 4.61
CA ILE A 6 -1.26 -7.21 4.33
C ILE A 6 0.25 -7.32 4.56
N ILE A 7 0.64 -8.07 5.60
CA ILE A 7 2.04 -8.30 5.99
C ILE A 7 2.35 -9.79 5.82
N CYS A 8 3.44 -10.11 5.13
CA CYS A 8 3.92 -11.48 4.93
C CYS A 8 5.44 -11.50 4.84
N THR A 9 6.04 -12.69 4.94
CA THR A 9 7.47 -12.89 4.63
C THR A 9 7.73 -12.73 3.12
N THR A 10 8.95 -12.33 2.78
CA THR A 10 9.40 -12.18 1.39
C THR A 10 9.16 -13.46 0.58
N GLY A 11 8.64 -13.31 -0.64
CA GLY A 11 8.35 -14.44 -1.53
C GLY A 11 7.00 -15.14 -1.29
N SER A 12 6.25 -14.79 -0.24
CA SER A 12 4.94 -15.42 0.06
C SER A 12 3.79 -14.99 -0.86
N GLY A 13 4.04 -14.09 -1.82
CA GLY A 13 3.02 -13.64 -2.77
C GLY A 13 2.08 -12.54 -2.25
N LYS A 14 2.51 -11.71 -1.29
CA LYS A 14 1.72 -10.60 -0.70
C LYS A 14 1.01 -9.74 -1.76
N SER A 15 1.76 -9.24 -2.75
CA SER A 15 1.23 -8.31 -3.75
C SER A 15 0.28 -9.03 -4.71
N THR A 16 0.46 -10.34 -4.94
CA THR A 16 -0.48 -11.16 -5.72
C THR A 16 -1.81 -11.34 -4.98
N LEU A 17 -1.77 -11.64 -3.68
CA LEU A 17 -2.98 -11.75 -2.85
C LEU A 17 -3.71 -10.40 -2.77
N ALA A 18 -2.99 -9.33 -2.48
CA ALA A 18 -3.54 -7.99 -2.31
C ALA A 18 -4.26 -7.50 -3.57
N ARG A 19 -3.63 -7.61 -4.75
CA ARG A 19 -4.26 -7.26 -6.04
C ARG A 19 -5.50 -8.11 -6.33
N LYS A 20 -5.45 -9.43 -6.09
CA LYS A 20 -6.61 -10.31 -6.30
C LYS A 20 -7.76 -9.99 -5.35
N LEU A 21 -7.46 -9.67 -4.10
CA LEU A 21 -8.46 -9.27 -3.10
C LEU A 21 -9.12 -7.94 -3.51
N ALA A 22 -8.30 -6.94 -3.84
CA ALA A 22 -8.76 -5.63 -4.28
C ALA A 22 -9.68 -5.75 -5.51
N TYR A 23 -9.25 -6.48 -6.53
CA TYR A 23 -10.06 -6.75 -7.73
C TYR A 23 -11.40 -7.44 -7.39
N LYS A 24 -11.38 -8.53 -6.61
CA LYS A 24 -12.60 -9.28 -6.28
C LYS A 24 -13.59 -8.50 -5.41
N ARG A 25 -13.10 -7.57 -4.59
CA ARG A 25 -13.90 -6.80 -3.65
C ARG A 25 -14.17 -5.38 -4.11
N GLN A 26 -13.66 -4.99 -5.29
CA GLN A 26 -13.73 -3.62 -5.81
C GLN A 26 -13.18 -2.60 -4.82
N LEU A 27 -12.07 -2.95 -4.18
CA LEU A 27 -11.33 -2.10 -3.24
C LEU A 27 -10.17 -1.44 -3.98
N GLN A 28 -9.70 -0.31 -3.47
CA GLN A 28 -8.47 0.30 -3.99
C GLN A 28 -7.23 -0.46 -3.51
N TYR A 29 -6.21 -0.50 -4.37
CA TYR A 29 -4.93 -1.13 -4.05
C TYR A 29 -3.86 -0.05 -3.84
N ILE A 30 -3.25 -0.04 -2.66
CA ILE A 30 -2.13 0.83 -2.32
C ILE A 30 -0.91 -0.08 -2.09
N GLU A 31 0.14 0.08 -2.90
CA GLU A 31 1.43 -0.60 -2.67
C GLU A 31 2.28 0.27 -1.75
N LEU A 32 2.49 -0.18 -0.51
CA LEU A 32 3.25 0.57 0.50
C LEU A 32 4.73 0.71 0.12
N ASP A 33 5.28 -0.27 -0.59
CA ASP A 33 6.68 -0.23 -1.03
C ASP A 33 6.92 0.98 -1.97
N ASP A 34 5.94 1.33 -2.83
CA ASP A 34 6.02 2.49 -3.72
C ASP A 34 5.99 3.84 -2.96
N LEU A 35 5.46 3.85 -1.74
CA LEU A 35 5.41 5.06 -0.90
C LEU A 35 6.66 5.20 -0.03
N LEU A 36 7.19 4.08 0.45
CA LEU A 36 8.31 4.01 1.38
C LEU A 36 9.65 4.29 0.71
N TRP A 37 9.91 3.66 -0.43
CA TRP A 37 11.22 3.69 -1.07
C TRP A 37 11.37 4.92 -1.97
N LEU A 38 12.54 5.54 -1.90
CA LEU A 38 13.03 6.56 -2.82
C LEU A 38 13.97 5.91 -3.85
N ASP A 39 14.57 6.75 -4.70
CA ASP A 39 15.64 6.33 -5.59
C ASP A 39 16.78 5.64 -4.82
N ASP A 40 17.44 4.70 -5.50
CA ASP A 40 18.52 3.88 -4.93
C ASP A 40 18.10 3.07 -3.68
N TRP A 41 16.81 2.73 -3.54
CA TRP A 41 16.27 1.96 -2.42
C TRP A 41 16.50 2.63 -1.05
N GLN A 42 16.53 3.96 -1.03
CA GLN A 42 16.61 4.70 0.23
C GLN A 42 15.24 4.77 0.91
N GLU A 43 15.18 4.48 2.20
CA GLU A 43 13.95 4.59 2.97
C GLU A 43 13.59 6.06 3.21
N SER A 44 12.35 6.46 2.90
CA SER A 44 11.87 7.80 3.25
C SER A 44 11.59 7.95 4.75
N SER A 45 11.51 9.20 5.23
CA SER A 45 11.15 9.43 6.63
C SER A 45 9.72 8.97 6.92
N ASN A 46 9.43 8.68 8.18
CA ASN A 46 8.07 8.31 8.61
C ASN A 46 7.05 9.41 8.26
N GLU A 47 7.42 10.68 8.42
CA GLU A 47 6.58 11.82 8.04
C GLU A 47 6.31 11.82 6.52
N ALA A 48 7.37 11.56 5.76
CA ALA A 48 7.39 11.19 4.34
C ALA A 48 6.26 10.22 3.95
N LEU A 49 6.41 9.01 4.49
CA LEU A 49 5.54 7.87 4.25
C LEU A 49 4.09 8.18 4.65
N PHE A 50 3.87 8.69 5.87
CA PHE A 50 2.52 8.93 6.38
C PHE A 50 1.79 10.03 5.62
N MET A 51 2.51 11.05 5.13
CA MET A 51 1.90 12.05 4.24
C MET A 51 1.43 11.43 2.94
N LYS A 52 2.29 10.68 2.24
CA LYS A 52 1.94 10.00 0.97
C LYS A 52 0.79 9.00 1.15
N LEU A 53 0.85 8.22 2.24
CA LEU A 53 -0.17 7.24 2.56
C LEU A 53 -1.52 7.92 2.85
N LYS A 54 -1.53 9.03 3.59
CA LYS A 54 -2.76 9.80 3.84
C LYS A 54 -3.39 10.28 2.53
N ILE A 55 -2.59 10.82 1.61
CA ILE A 55 -3.08 11.26 0.29
C ILE A 55 -3.69 10.07 -0.47
N ALA A 56 -2.99 8.94 -0.54
CA ALA A 56 -3.50 7.74 -1.21
C ALA A 56 -4.78 7.19 -0.57
N MET A 57 -4.91 7.28 0.76
CA MET A 57 -6.11 6.88 1.49
C MET A 57 -7.30 7.84 1.26
N ASP A 58 -7.03 9.14 1.14
CA ASP A 58 -8.04 10.16 0.86
C ASP A 58 -8.54 10.05 -0.60
N ASP A 59 -7.64 9.71 -1.54
CA ASP A 59 -7.98 9.45 -2.95
C ASP A 59 -8.73 8.12 -3.15
N ALA A 60 -8.61 7.18 -2.20
CA ALA A 60 -9.29 5.90 -2.24
C ALA A 60 -10.78 6.03 -1.87
N SER A 61 -11.61 6.41 -2.84
CA SER A 61 -13.07 6.57 -2.67
C SER A 61 -13.81 5.27 -2.32
N THR A 62 -13.22 4.13 -2.67
CA THR A 62 -13.69 2.79 -2.31
C THR A 62 -12.60 2.18 -1.44
N GLY A 63 -12.93 1.87 -0.19
CA GLY A 63 -11.96 1.55 0.88
C GLY A 63 -11.00 0.41 0.58
#